data_AF-A0AAN4Z642-F1
#
_entry.id   AF-A0AAN4Z642-F1
#
_cell.length_a   1.000
_cell.length_b   1.000
_cell.length_c   1.000
_cell.angle_alpha   90.00
_cell.angle_beta   90.00
_cell.angle_gamma   90.00
#
_symmetry.space_group_name_H-M   'P 1'
#
loop_
_entity.id
_entity.type
_entity.pdbx_description
1 polymer ?
#
loop_
_entity_poly.entity_id
_entity_poly.type
_entity_poly.pdbx_seq_one_letter_code
_entity_poly.pdbx_strand_id
1 'polypeptide(L)'
;MHRNVVQASYGIPGILSYCIVFYAMYGVRRLLSRSFVVIYSIMSISNIITWLNAWLFLKLRHESFFMFYYEWLSKIPLLINAHAFLVSHLYYVQNIDLMLLSLDRYAVIVSMSKNTNVINLSY
;
A
#
# COMPACT_ATOMS: atom_id res chain seq x y z
N MET A 1 -25.96 -5.89 0.06
CA MET A 1 -25.14 -6.72 -0.85
C MET A 1 -24.29 -5.93 -1.86
N HIS A 2 -24.80 -4.90 -2.57
CA HIS A 2 -24.05 -4.28 -3.68
C HIS A 2 -22.74 -3.55 -3.31
N ARG A 3 -22.66 -2.87 -2.15
CA ARG A 3 -21.43 -2.18 -1.70
C ARG A 3 -20.26 -3.13 -1.42
N ASN A 4 -20.55 -4.35 -0.95
CA ASN A 4 -19.52 -5.35 -0.62
C ASN A 4 -18.85 -5.89 -1.88
N VAL A 5 -19.63 -6.13 -2.93
CA VAL A 5 -19.16 -6.62 -4.25
C VAL A 5 -18.28 -5.57 -4.91
N VAL A 6 -18.74 -4.32 -4.97
CA VAL A 6 -17.98 -3.21 -5.57
C VAL A 6 -16.63 -3.03 -4.87
N GLN A 7 -16.60 -3.05 -3.54
CA GLN A 7 -15.34 -2.93 -2.81
C GLN A 7 -14.42 -4.17 -2.95
N ALA A 8 -14.99 -5.36 -3.13
CA ALA A 8 -14.20 -6.57 -3.40
C ALA A 8 -13.60 -6.53 -4.81
N SER A 9 -14.37 -6.05 -5.80
CA SER A 9 -13.90 -5.87 -7.17
C SER A 9 -12.85 -4.75 -7.31
N TYR A 10 -12.75 -3.81 -6.37
CA TYR A 10 -11.61 -2.88 -6.33
C TYR A 10 -10.39 -3.47 -5.60
N GLY A 11 -10.63 -4.22 -4.52
CA GLY A 11 -9.58 -4.79 -3.69
C GLY A 11 -8.78 -5.90 -4.36
N ILE A 12 -9.48 -6.88 -4.92
CA ILE A 12 -8.85 -8.09 -5.48
C ILE A 12 -7.94 -7.75 -6.67
N PRO A 13 -8.37 -6.95 -7.66
CA PRO A 13 -7.48 -6.51 -8.74
C PRO A 13 -6.34 -5.64 -8.24
N GLY A 14 -6.56 -4.83 -7.19
CA GLY A 14 -5.51 -4.03 -6.56
C GLY A 14 -4.41 -4.89 -5.92
N ILE A 15 -4.76 -6.01 -5.28
CA ILE A 15 -3.76 -6.94 -4.74
C ILE A 15 -3.00 -7.66 -5.87
N LEU A 16 -3.73 -8.10 -6.90
CA LEU A 16 -3.12 -8.75 -8.06
C LEU A 16 -2.16 -7.83 -8.81
N SER A 17 -2.48 -6.53 -8.91
CA SER A 17 -1.59 -5.56 -9.55
C SER A 17 -0.27 -5.39 -8.79
N TYR A 18 -0.26 -5.43 -7.46
CA TYR A 18 1.00 -5.43 -6.69
C TYR A 18 1.88 -6.62 -7.04
N CYS A 19 1.33 -7.83 -7.19
CA CYS A 19 2.10 -9.01 -7.59
C CYS A 19 2.76 -8.84 -8.97
N ILE A 20 2.03 -8.25 -9.93
CA ILE A 20 2.55 -7.95 -11.28
C ILE A 20 3.69 -6.93 -11.19
N VAL A 21 3.53 -5.87 -10.39
CA VAL A 21 4.59 -4.86 -10.24
C VAL A 21 5.82 -5.42 -9.54
N PHE A 22 5.67 -6.27 -8.53
CA PHE A 22 6.80 -6.97 -7.92
C PHE A 22 7.57 -7.83 -8.92
N TYR A 23 6.85 -8.54 -9.80
CA TYR A 23 7.46 -9.31 -10.87
C TYR A 23 8.25 -8.42 -11.85
N ALA A 24 7.65 -7.31 -12.28
CA ALA A 24 8.31 -6.34 -13.15
C ALA A 24 9.55 -5.71 -12.47
N MET A 25 9.44 -5.34 -11.19
CA MET A 25 10.55 -4.80 -10.40
C MET A 25 11.70 -5.79 -10.25
N TYR A 26 11.41 -7.09 -10.11
CA TYR A 26 12.46 -8.11 -10.09
C TYR A 26 13.26 -8.14 -11.40
N GLY A 27 12.59 -7.96 -12.54
CA GLY A 27 13.22 -7.87 -13.86
C GLY A 27 14.09 -6.62 -14.02
N VAL A 28 13.64 -5.47 -13.50
CA VAL A 28 14.31 -4.16 -13.66
C VAL A 28 15.20 -3.80 -12.46
N ARG A 29 15.42 -4.73 -11.52
CA ARG A 29 16.15 -4.49 -10.26
C ARG A 29 17.57 -3.93 -10.40
N ARG A 30 18.21 -4.10 -11.56
CA ARG A 30 19.56 -3.58 -11.85
C ARG A 30 19.57 -2.09 -12.22
N LEU A 31 18.45 -1.56 -12.69
CA LEU A 31 18.28 -0.16 -13.09
C LEU A 31 17.59 0.69 -12.01
N LEU A 32 16.83 0.04 -11.12
CA LEU A 32 16.12 0.71 -10.04
C LEU A 32 17.01 1.00 -8.83
N SER A 33 16.81 2.17 -8.20
CA SER A 33 17.43 2.49 -6.91
C SER A 33 16.92 1.54 -5.82
N ARG A 34 17.82 1.08 -4.94
CA ARG A 34 17.48 0.19 -3.82
C ARG A 34 16.44 0.82 -2.89
N SER A 35 16.50 2.14 -2.72
CA SER A 35 15.53 2.92 -1.92
C SER A 35 14.11 2.85 -2.47
N PHE A 36 13.95 2.97 -3.79
CA PHE A 36 12.64 2.85 -4.43
C PHE A 36 12.02 1.47 -4.20
N VAL A 37 12.82 0.41 -4.30
CA VAL A 37 12.34 -0.97 -4.07
C VAL A 37 11.82 -1.14 -2.64
N VAL A 38 12.55 -0.61 -1.66
CA VAL A 38 12.16 -0.68 -0.24
C VAL A 38 10.87 0.11 0.01
N ILE A 39 10.79 1.36 -0.44
CA ILE A 39 9.60 2.21 -0.27
C ILE A 39 8.38 1.57 -0.92
N TYR A 40 8.50 1.06 -2.14
CA TYR A 40 7.40 0.39 -2.82
C TYR A 40 6.95 -0.90 -2.11
N SER A 41 7.90 -1.66 -1.55
CA SER A 41 7.59 -2.87 -0.79
C SER A 41 6.83 -2.54 0.49
N ILE A 42 7.26 -1.52 1.23
CA ILE A 42 6.56 -1.07 2.44
C ILE A 42 5.15 -0.58 2.10
N MET A 43 5.02 0.22 1.03
CA MET A 43 3.74 0.76 0.58
C MET A 43 2.74 -0.34 0.19
N SER A 44 3.18 -1.33 -0.58
CA SER A 44 2.33 -2.45 -1.01
C SER A 44 1.90 -3.34 0.16
N ILE A 45 2.80 -3.65 1.10
CA ILE A 45 2.48 -4.41 2.32
C ILE A 45 1.46 -3.62 3.16
N SER A 46 1.70 -2.34 3.41
CA SER A 46 0.79 -1.47 4.15
C SER A 46 -0.59 -1.43 3.49
N ASN A 47 -0.66 -1.32 2.16
CA ASN A 47 -1.92 -1.34 1.40
C ASN A 47 -2.68 -2.66 1.53
N ILE A 48 -2.00 -3.80 1.47
CA ILE A 48 -2.61 -5.12 1.65
C ILE A 48 -3.15 -5.28 3.08
N ILE A 49 -2.37 -4.88 4.09
CA ILE A 49 -2.79 -4.96 5.49
C ILE A 49 -3.99 -4.04 5.74
N THR A 50 -3.99 -2.81 5.23
CA THR A 50 -5.13 -1.89 5.37
C THR A 50 -6.38 -2.46 4.73
N TRP A 51 -6.25 -3.03 3.53
CA TRP A 51 -7.39 -3.63 2.85
C TRP A 51 -7.93 -4.84 3.62
N LEU A 52 -7.06 -5.77 4.04
CA LEU A 52 -7.46 -6.93 4.85
C LEU A 52 -8.10 -6.53 6.17
N ASN A 53 -7.54 -5.54 6.85
CA ASN A 53 -8.05 -5.04 8.13
C ASN A 53 -9.43 -4.37 7.96
N ALA A 54 -9.59 -3.52 6.93
CA ALA A 54 -10.87 -2.92 6.59
C ALA A 54 -11.92 -3.98 6.19
N TRP A 55 -11.51 -5.02 5.46
CA TRP A 55 -12.37 -6.13 5.08
C TRP A 55 -12.81 -6.95 6.29
N LEU A 56 -11.87 -7.27 7.19
CA LEU A 56 -12.11 -8.01 8.43
C LEU A 56 -13.06 -7.25 9.38
N PHE A 57 -12.85 -5.95 9.56
CA PHE A 57 -13.60 -5.15 10.52
C PHE A 57 -14.96 -4.68 10.01
N LEU A 58 -15.06 -4.23 8.75
CA LEU A 58 -16.29 -3.64 8.20
C LEU A 58 -17.23 -4.66 7.55
N LYS A 59 -16.71 -5.75 6.96
CA LYS A 59 -17.54 -6.66 6.15
C LYS A 59 -17.99 -7.92 6.89
N LEU A 60 -17.21 -8.47 7.83
CA LEU A 60 -17.66 -9.62 8.63
C LEU A 60 -18.86 -9.30 9.52
N ARG A 61 -19.15 -8.01 9.76
CA ARG A 61 -20.32 -7.57 10.52
C ARG A 61 -21.65 -7.78 9.78
N HIS A 62 -21.63 -7.94 8.45
CA HIS A 62 -22.84 -8.02 7.62
C HIS A 62 -23.08 -9.38 6.97
N GLU A 63 -22.13 -10.32 7.03
CA GLU A 63 -22.28 -11.67 6.48
C GLU A 63 -22.62 -12.67 7.59
N SER A 64 -23.77 -13.32 7.48
CA SER A 64 -24.27 -14.29 8.47
C SER A 64 -23.35 -15.50 8.65
N PHE A 65 -22.52 -15.83 7.66
CA PHE A 65 -21.56 -16.95 7.72
C PHE A 65 -20.36 -16.69 8.66
N PHE A 66 -20.04 -15.43 8.95
CA PHE A 66 -18.88 -15.05 9.77
C PHE A 66 -19.27 -14.39 11.09
N MET A 67 -20.55 -14.45 11.46
CA MET A 67 -21.08 -13.83 12.68
C MET A 67 -20.40 -14.36 13.96
N PHE A 68 -19.98 -15.63 13.97
CA PHE A 68 -19.20 -16.23 15.07
C PHE A 68 -17.87 -15.49 15.35
N TYR A 69 -17.16 -15.10 14.29
CA TYR A 69 -15.91 -14.35 14.44
C TYR A 69 -16.19 -12.95 15.01
N TYR A 70 -17.28 -12.31 14.58
CA TYR A 70 -17.69 -11.02 15.12
C TYR A 70 -18.11 -11.10 16.59
N GLU A 71 -18.91 -12.10 16.99
CA GLU A 71 -19.26 -12.33 18.39
C GLU A 71 -18.04 -12.62 19.27
N TRP A 72 -17.06 -13.36 18.75
CA TRP A 72 -15.78 -13.58 19.43
C TRP A 72 -14.99 -12.27 19.56
N LEU A 73 -14.93 -11.45 18.50
CA LEU A 73 -14.24 -10.15 18.50
C LEU A 73 -14.89 -9.16 19.48
N SER A 74 -16.23 -9.14 19.54
CA SER A 74 -17.00 -8.27 20.46
C SER A 74 -16.75 -8.58 21.93
N LYS A 75 -16.27 -9.79 22.26
CA LYS A 75 -15.87 -10.16 23.63
C LYS A 75 -14.49 -9.59 24.02
N ILE A 76 -13.72 -9.07 23.06
CA ILE A 76 -12.36 -8.55 23.28
C ILE A 76 -12.28 -7.08 22.83
N PRO A 77 -12.68 -6.12 23.68
CA PRO A 77 -12.72 -4.69 23.32
C PRO A 77 -11.34 -4.13 22.95
N LEU A 78 -10.26 -4.70 23.51
CA LEU A 78 -8.88 -4.36 23.14
C LEU A 78 -8.60 -4.62 21.66
N LEU A 79 -9.12 -5.71 21.10
CA LEU A 79 -8.85 -6.10 19.71
C LEU A 79 -9.57 -5.16 18.73
N ILE A 80 -10.78 -4.73 19.06
CA ILE A 80 -11.53 -3.73 18.29
C ILE A 80 -10.78 -2.38 18.27
N ASN A 81 -10.30 -1.93 19.42
CA ASN A 81 -9.52 -0.69 19.51
C ASN A 81 -8.18 -0.81 18.75
N ALA A 82 -7.54 -1.97 18.82
CA ALA A 82 -6.33 -2.25 18.04
C ALA A 82 -6.62 -2.20 16.53
N HIS A 83 -7.71 -2.79 16.05
CA HIS A 83 -8.10 -2.71 14.64
C HIS A 83 -8.34 -1.26 14.18
N ALA A 84 -9.07 -0.47 14.96
CA ALA A 84 -9.34 0.94 14.66
C ALA A 84 -8.08 1.81 14.65
N PHE A 85 -7.19 1.59 15.63
CA PHE A 85 -5.87 2.22 15.67
C PHE A 85 -5.02 1.83 14.45
N LEU A 86 -4.97 0.54 14.13
CA LEU A 86 -4.16 0.02 13.02
C LEU A 86 -4.62 0.58 11.67
N VAL A 87 -5.94 0.72 11.44
CA VAL A 87 -6.47 1.37 10.23
C VAL A 87 -5.95 2.81 10.13
N SER A 88 -6.08 3.59 11.20
CA SER A 88 -5.68 5.00 11.22
C SER A 88 -4.16 5.16 11.04
N HIS A 89 -3.38 4.30 11.68
CA HIS A 89 -1.92 4.27 11.56
C HIS A 89 -1.48 3.90 10.14
N LEU A 90 -2.09 2.88 9.52
CA LEU A 90 -1.72 2.46 8.18
C LEU A 90 -2.09 3.51 7.12
N TYR A 91 -3.20 4.22 7.27
CA TYR A 91 -3.51 5.37 6.41
C TYR A 91 -2.44 6.45 6.50
N TYR A 92 -1.89 6.70 7.70
CA TYR A 92 -0.80 7.65 7.88
C TYR A 92 0.49 7.15 7.21
N VAL A 93 0.85 5.88 7.38
CA VAL A 93 2.01 5.25 6.74
C VAL A 93 1.92 5.34 5.22
N GLN A 94 0.75 5.03 4.63
CA GLN A 94 0.53 5.14 3.19
C GLN A 94 0.78 6.55 2.64
N ASN A 95 0.36 7.59 3.37
CA ASN A 95 0.59 8.97 2.97
C ASN A 95 2.08 9.34 3.04
N ILE A 96 2.79 8.88 4.06
CA ILE A 96 4.24 9.07 4.18
C ILE A 96 4.96 8.34 3.05
N ASP A 97 4.62 7.09 2.77
CA ASP A 97 5.23 6.30 1.70
C ASP A 97 5.06 7.00 0.34
N LEU A 98 3.88 7.56 0.08
CA LEU A 98 3.59 8.31 -1.14
C LEU A 98 4.41 9.61 -1.22
N MET A 99 4.56 10.31 -0.10
CA MET A 99 5.45 11.47 -0.01
C MET A 99 6.90 11.08 -0.29
N LEU A 100 7.42 10.04 0.35
CA LEU A 100 8.80 9.55 0.14
C LEU A 100 9.04 9.13 -1.32
N LEU A 101 8.06 8.47 -1.94
CA LEU A 101 8.14 8.07 -3.34
C LEU A 101 8.18 9.30 -4.27
N SER A 102 7.37 10.33 -4.00
CA SER A 102 7.42 11.58 -4.77
C SER A 102 8.76 12.30 -4.62
N LEU A 103 9.35 12.30 -3.41
CA LEU A 103 10.67 12.88 -3.16
C LEU A 103 11.79 12.11 -3.86
N ASP A 104 11.76 10.77 -3.83
CA ASP A 104 12.71 9.91 -4.58
C ASP A 104 12.65 10.24 -6.08
N ARG A 105 11.45 10.30 -6.66
CA ARG A 105 11.26 10.66 -8.07
C ARG A 105 11.75 12.08 -8.38
N TYR A 106 11.43 13.05 -7.52
CA TYR A 106 11.89 14.43 -7.68
C TYR A 106 13.42 14.52 -7.65
N ALA A 107 14.07 13.87 -6.69
CA ALA A 107 15.53 13.84 -6.57
C ALA A 107 16.19 13.24 -7.82
N VAL A 108 15.63 12.15 -8.36
CA VAL A 108 16.10 11.53 -9.60
C VAL A 108 16.00 12.51 -10.77
N ILE A 109 14.84 13.17 -10.97
CA ILE A 109 14.64 14.13 -12.07
C ILE A 109 15.61 15.32 -11.96
N VAL A 110 15.76 15.89 -10.76
CA VAL A 110 16.68 17.01 -10.53
C VAL A 110 18.13 16.59 -10.77
N SER A 111 18.51 15.38 -10.36
CA SER A 111 19.86 14.85 -10.60
C SER A 111 20.14 14.67 -12.09
N MET A 112 19.16 14.19 -12.87
CA MET A 112 19.25 14.09 -14.32
C MET A 112 19.39 15.47 -14.97
N SER A 113 18.54 16.43 -14.58
CA SER A 113 18.58 17.81 -15.10
C SER A 113 19.90 18.53 -14.82
N LYS A 114 20.47 18.37 -13.61
CA LYS A 114 21.78 18.95 -13.27
C LYS A 114 22.92 18.30 -14.04
N ASN A 115 22.87 16.98 -14.29
CA ASN A 115 23.87 16.30 -15.10
C ASN A 115 23.81 16.70 -16.58
N THR A 116 22.61 16.99 -17.13
CA THR A 116 22.48 17.47 -18.51
C THR A 116 23.20 18.81 -18.74
N ASN A 117 23.23 19.70 -17.73
CA ASN A 117 23.93 20.98 -17.84
C ASN A 117 25.46 20.89 -17.83
N VAL A 118 26.04 19.81 -17.30
CA VAL A 118 27.50 19.59 -17.32
C VAL A 118 27.98 19.15 -18.70
N ILE A 119 27.15 18.42 -19.46
CA ILE A 119 27.49 17.94 -20.81
C ILE A 119 27.43 19.08 -21.84
N ASN A 120 26.56 20.08 -21.64
CA ASN A 120 26.37 21.19 -22.57
C ASN A 120 27.42 22.32 -22.47
N LEU A 121 28.40 22.24 -21.56
CA LEU A 121 29.46 23.24 -21.39
C LEU A 121 30.84 22.76 -21.86
N SER A 122 30.90 21.65 -22.60
CA SER A 122 32.15 21.12 -23.15
C SER A 122 32.08 20.98 -24.67
N TYR A 123 31.88 22.11 -25.36
CA TYR A 123 32.23 22.31 -26.77
C TYR A 123 32.65 23.76 -27.01
#